data_AF-A0A2E9KRD0-F1
#
_entry.id   AF-A0A2E9KRD0-F1
#
_cell.length_a   1.000
_cell.length_b   1.000
_cell.length_c   1.000
_cell.angle_alpha   90.00
_cell.angle_beta   90.00
_cell.angle_gamma   90.00
#
_symmetry.space_group_name_H-M   'P 1'
#
loop_
_entity.id
_entity.type
_entity.pdbx_description
1 polymer ?
#
loop_
_entity_poly.entity_id
_entity_poly.type
_entity_poly.pdbx_seq_one_letter_code
_entity_poly.pdbx_strand_id
1 'polypeptide(L)'
;MDYSKVDKDGNELKSIVEPANQKYQAGYYDYWLEDPSKYEPTEEDIKCELQLSAMSTVEPLKWEIDLGWFRKEIKAYDDKWVPYLRREGVVNNREGLCLVGLPGDDPWDSLSMPEAIKRTGRMLTELDFNEPTQLYKDCKSLHPLLDYWKPLGRTIIVNSGAGGWFPPHKDQPMLTRNTFRVCAFVSKNVGHDAYEWVSDGHTWPVKSGGVYYIDTRKTHRTHSWKPDSMHLVMNIPKTWENVVKLMSATLNY
;
A
#
# COMPACT_ATOMS: atom_id res chain seq x y z
N MET A 1 -12.05 -14.43 22.95
CA MET A 1 -12.54 -14.64 21.57
C MET A 1 -11.33 -15.01 20.71
N ASP A 2 -11.42 -16.04 19.87
CA ASP A 2 -10.29 -16.49 19.05
C ASP A 2 -10.18 -15.62 17.79
N TYR A 3 -9.36 -14.58 17.86
CA TYR A 3 -9.17 -13.63 16.75
C TYR A 3 -8.44 -14.23 15.53
N SER A 4 -8.06 -15.52 15.58
CA SER A 4 -7.64 -16.25 14.37
C SER A 4 -8.84 -16.77 13.55
N LYS A 5 -10.04 -16.80 14.15
CA LYS A 5 -11.28 -17.34 13.55
C LYS A 5 -12.42 -16.35 13.47
N VAL A 6 -12.41 -15.26 14.24
CA VAL A 6 -13.45 -14.22 14.19
C VAL A 6 -12.86 -12.80 14.19
N ASP A 7 -13.59 -11.82 13.67
CA ASP A 7 -13.21 -10.40 13.74
C ASP A 7 -13.51 -9.78 15.11
N LYS A 8 -13.27 -8.46 15.23
CA LYS A 8 -13.49 -7.69 16.47
C LYS A 8 -14.97 -7.66 16.90
N ASP A 9 -15.89 -7.88 15.96
CA ASP A 9 -17.33 -7.87 16.14
C ASP A 9 -17.90 -9.29 16.33
N GLY A 10 -17.04 -10.32 16.24
CA GLY A 10 -17.38 -11.73 16.43
C GLY A 10 -17.85 -12.45 15.16
N ASN A 11 -17.74 -11.83 13.98
CA ASN A 11 -18.08 -12.47 12.71
C ASN A 11 -17.00 -13.48 12.30
N GLU A 12 -17.42 -14.61 11.73
CA GLU A 12 -16.52 -15.67 11.27
C GLU A 12 -15.58 -15.20 10.15
N LEU A 13 -14.29 -15.53 10.28
CA LEU A 13 -13.27 -15.25 9.28
C LEU A 13 -13.24 -16.35 8.24
N LYS A 14 -13.70 -16.03 7.04
CA LYS A 14 -13.44 -16.83 5.86
C LYS A 14 -12.14 -16.36 5.24
N SER A 15 -11.14 -17.23 5.20
CA SER A 15 -9.91 -16.89 4.50
C SER A 15 -10.18 -16.78 3.00
N ILE A 16 -9.84 -15.62 2.45
CA ILE A 16 -9.95 -15.32 1.02
C ILE A 16 -8.63 -15.57 0.28
N VAL A 17 -7.53 -15.78 1.01
CA VAL A 17 -6.17 -15.92 0.47
C VAL A 17 -5.56 -17.23 0.98
N GLU A 18 -5.22 -18.11 0.04
CA GLU A 18 -4.51 -19.36 0.37
C GLU A 18 -3.19 -19.09 1.12
N PRO A 19 -2.67 -20.08 1.87
CA PRO A 19 -1.34 -20.00 2.46
C PRO A 19 -0.28 -19.58 1.43
N ALA A 20 0.72 -18.83 1.88
CA ALA A 20 1.81 -18.41 1.01
C ALA A 20 2.48 -19.62 0.36
N ASN A 21 2.52 -19.63 -0.97
CA ASN A 21 3.19 -20.67 -1.74
C ASN A 21 4.38 -20.05 -2.47
N GLN A 22 5.59 -20.36 -2.00
CA GLN A 22 6.82 -19.78 -2.53
C GLN A 22 7.03 -20.10 -4.01
N LYS A 23 6.62 -21.29 -4.48
CA LYS A 23 6.75 -21.67 -5.89
C LYS A 23 5.99 -20.69 -6.78
N TYR A 24 4.78 -20.31 -6.37
CA TYR A 24 3.97 -19.35 -7.12
C TYR A 24 4.34 -17.89 -6.83
N GLN A 25 4.76 -17.54 -5.61
CA GLN A 25 5.02 -16.15 -5.24
C GLN A 25 6.44 -15.67 -5.58
N ALA A 26 7.38 -16.58 -5.76
CA ALA A 26 8.79 -16.29 -6.06
C ALA A 26 9.36 -17.04 -7.27
N GLY A 27 8.50 -17.71 -8.06
CA GLY A 27 8.87 -18.48 -9.25
C GLY A 27 9.26 -17.63 -10.46
N TYR A 28 9.98 -16.51 -10.26
CA TYR A 28 10.29 -15.54 -11.31
C TYR A 28 11.02 -16.15 -12.51
N TYR A 29 11.93 -17.11 -12.27
CA TYR A 29 12.65 -17.79 -13.34
C TYR A 29 11.71 -18.68 -14.17
N ASP A 30 10.82 -19.42 -13.51
CA ASP A 30 9.84 -20.27 -14.19
C ASP A 30 8.87 -19.40 -15.02
N TYR A 31 8.40 -18.29 -14.45
CA TYR A 31 7.55 -17.33 -15.17
C TYR A 31 8.26 -16.65 -16.34
N TRP A 32 9.57 -16.40 -16.22
CA TRP A 32 10.38 -15.90 -17.33
C TRP A 32 10.53 -16.94 -18.44
N LEU A 33 10.68 -18.22 -18.11
CA LEU A 33 10.71 -19.29 -19.12
C LEU A 33 9.38 -19.39 -19.89
N GLU A 34 8.25 -19.11 -19.24
CA GLU A 34 6.92 -19.09 -19.86
C GLU A 34 6.68 -17.84 -20.72
N ASP A 35 7.09 -16.66 -20.22
CA ASP A 35 6.90 -15.38 -20.90
C ASP A 35 8.05 -14.40 -20.59
N PRO A 36 9.16 -14.46 -21.36
CA PRO A 36 10.31 -13.61 -21.12
C PRO A 36 9.98 -12.11 -21.17
N SER A 37 8.99 -11.73 -21.98
CA SER A 37 8.63 -10.32 -22.20
C SER A 37 8.12 -9.60 -20.95
N LYS A 38 7.61 -10.34 -19.95
CA LYS A 38 7.17 -9.77 -18.66
C LYS A 38 8.32 -9.32 -17.76
N TYR A 39 9.53 -9.81 -18.02
CA TYR A 39 10.70 -9.60 -17.18
C TYR A 39 11.82 -8.84 -17.89
N GLU A 40 11.74 -8.70 -19.21
CA GLU A 40 12.66 -7.88 -19.99
C GLU A 40 12.26 -6.40 -19.87
N PRO A 41 13.07 -5.56 -19.22
CA PRO A 41 12.74 -4.15 -19.04
C PRO A 41 12.88 -3.35 -20.33
N THR A 42 11.96 -2.41 -20.55
CA THR A 42 12.11 -1.39 -21.58
C THR A 42 13.20 -0.37 -21.22
N GLU A 43 13.62 0.46 -22.17
CA GLU A 43 14.51 1.60 -21.88
C GLU A 43 13.89 2.54 -20.83
N GLU A 44 12.56 2.70 -20.83
CA GLU A 44 11.84 3.49 -19.84
C GLU A 44 11.85 2.84 -18.45
N ASP A 45 11.71 1.52 -18.38
CA ASP A 45 11.85 0.81 -17.11
C ASP A 45 13.26 1.01 -16.54
N ILE A 46 14.29 0.85 -17.37
CA ILE A 46 15.68 1.01 -16.95
C ILE A 46 15.93 2.42 -16.43
N LYS A 47 15.58 3.47 -17.18
CA LYS A 47 15.83 4.86 -16.75
C LYS A 47 15.07 5.20 -15.46
N CYS A 48 13.82 4.74 -15.32
CA CYS A 48 13.02 4.98 -14.11
C CYS A 48 13.61 4.27 -12.90
N GLU A 49 13.92 2.98 -13.01
CA GLU A 49 14.44 2.20 -11.89
C GLU A 49 15.85 2.60 -11.48
N LEU A 50 16.69 3.01 -12.43
CA LEU A 50 18.00 3.59 -12.11
C LEU A 50 17.85 4.87 -11.29
N GLN A 51 16.97 5.77 -11.70
CA GLN A 51 16.72 7.02 -10.98
C GLN A 51 16.09 6.78 -9.60
N LEU A 52 15.13 5.87 -9.49
CA LEU A 52 14.52 5.48 -8.21
C LEU A 52 15.52 4.81 -7.26
N SER A 53 16.47 4.04 -7.79
CA SER A 53 17.53 3.38 -7.00
C SER A 53 18.62 4.35 -6.53
N ALA A 54 18.72 5.55 -7.12
CA ALA A 54 19.61 6.60 -6.68
C ALA A 54 19.07 7.40 -5.48
N MET A 55 17.79 7.22 -5.12
CA MET A 55 17.17 7.83 -3.95
C MET A 55 17.33 6.96 -2.70
N SER A 56 17.00 7.50 -1.53
CA SER A 56 16.97 6.72 -0.29
C SER A 56 15.89 5.63 -0.34
N THR A 57 16.11 4.52 0.37
CA THR A 57 15.12 3.44 0.53
C THR A 57 13.79 3.94 1.08
N VAL A 58 13.84 4.91 2.00
CA VAL A 58 12.69 5.67 2.48
C VAL A 58 13.05 7.15 2.34
N GLU A 59 12.41 7.84 1.40
CA GLU A 59 12.71 9.23 1.05
C GLU A 59 11.57 10.13 1.56
N PRO A 60 11.81 11.03 2.53
CA PRO A 60 10.80 11.96 3.01
C PRO A 60 10.42 12.95 1.91
N LEU A 61 9.12 13.20 1.76
CA LEU A 61 8.58 14.14 0.79
C LEU A 61 8.08 15.42 1.48
N LYS A 62 7.95 16.49 0.71
CA LYS A 62 7.66 17.86 1.20
C LYS A 62 6.28 18.06 1.85
N TRP A 63 5.37 17.09 1.78
CA TRP A 63 4.02 17.22 2.31
C TRP A 63 3.94 16.79 3.77
N GLU A 64 3.03 17.45 4.48
CA GLU A 64 2.54 17.03 5.79
C GLU A 64 1.01 17.06 5.77
N ILE A 65 0.38 15.93 6.07
CA ILE A 65 -1.07 15.80 6.06
C ILE A 65 -1.67 16.45 7.30
N ASP A 66 -2.70 17.28 7.12
CA ASP A 66 -3.49 17.80 8.24
C ASP A 66 -4.34 16.68 8.85
N LEU A 67 -3.81 16.09 9.92
CA LEU A 67 -4.46 15.01 10.66
C LEU A 67 -5.75 15.45 11.35
N GLY A 68 -5.91 16.74 11.64
CA GLY A 68 -7.12 17.27 12.26
C GLY A 68 -8.29 17.26 11.29
N TRP A 69 -8.07 17.72 10.06
CA TRP A 69 -9.06 17.64 8.98
C TRP A 69 -9.30 16.22 8.51
N PHE A 70 -8.23 15.45 8.26
CA PHE A 70 -8.35 14.04 7.87
C PHE A 70 -9.22 13.25 8.86
N ARG A 71 -9.00 13.43 10.17
CA ARG A 71 -9.79 12.76 11.21
C ARG A 71 -11.27 13.13 11.18
N LYS A 72 -11.62 14.37 10.83
CA LYS A 72 -13.02 14.79 10.70
C LYS A 72 -13.69 14.12 9.50
N GLU A 73 -12.97 14.00 8.40
CA GLU A 73 -13.46 13.41 7.15
C GLU A 73 -13.62 11.89 7.27
N ILE A 74 -12.60 11.19 7.78
CA ILE A 74 -12.61 9.72 7.88
C ILE A 74 -13.63 9.20 8.90
N LYS A 75 -14.07 10.02 9.86
CA LYS A 75 -15.03 9.63 10.91
C LYS A 75 -16.36 9.11 10.35
N ALA A 76 -16.78 9.57 9.17
CA ALA A 76 -17.99 9.07 8.51
C ALA A 76 -17.91 7.59 8.10
N TYR A 77 -16.71 6.99 8.21
CA TYR A 77 -16.40 5.63 7.78
C TYR A 77 -16.02 4.70 8.95
N ASP A 78 -16.19 5.13 10.22
CA ASP A 78 -15.81 4.35 11.41
C ASP A 78 -16.47 2.94 11.43
N ASP A 79 -17.65 2.78 10.83
CA ASP A 79 -18.39 1.52 10.70
C ASP A 79 -18.16 0.78 9.37
N LYS A 80 -17.25 1.26 8.51
CA LYS A 80 -17.03 0.75 7.15
C LYS A 80 -15.70 0.02 6.95
N TRP A 81 -14.82 0.02 7.95
CA TRP A 81 -13.54 -0.67 7.86
C TRP A 81 -13.74 -2.18 7.71
N VAL A 82 -13.09 -2.77 6.72
CA VAL A 82 -13.19 -4.22 6.47
C VAL A 82 -11.83 -4.92 6.63
N PRO A 83 -11.83 -6.21 7.01
CA PRO A 83 -10.65 -7.07 7.04
C PRO A 83 -9.64 -6.88 5.89
N TYR A 84 -8.35 -6.67 6.19
CA TYR A 84 -7.31 -6.58 5.16
C TYR A 84 -6.33 -7.78 5.15
N LEU A 85 -6.26 -8.47 4.01
CA LEU A 85 -5.32 -9.58 3.75
C LEU A 85 -5.33 -10.66 4.86
N ARG A 86 -6.53 -11.09 5.29
CA ARG A 86 -6.65 -12.14 6.32
C ARG A 86 -6.33 -13.52 5.75
N ARG A 87 -5.54 -14.27 6.51
CA ARG A 87 -5.17 -15.66 6.22
C ARG A 87 -5.66 -16.55 7.35
N GLU A 88 -6.16 -17.72 7.00
CA GLU A 88 -6.60 -18.71 7.98
C GLU A 88 -5.46 -19.03 8.97
N GLY A 89 -5.79 -19.09 10.27
CA GLY A 89 -4.83 -19.42 11.32
C GLY A 89 -3.79 -18.33 11.62
N VAL A 90 -3.86 -17.15 10.99
CA VAL A 90 -2.96 -16.02 11.27
C VAL A 90 -3.76 -14.89 11.92
N VAL A 91 -3.48 -14.63 13.20
CA VAL A 91 -3.98 -13.42 13.86
C VAL A 91 -3.30 -12.21 13.23
N ASN A 92 -4.06 -11.42 12.49
CA ASN A 92 -3.55 -10.18 11.90
C ASN A 92 -4.61 -9.08 11.95
N ASN A 93 -4.43 -8.17 12.91
CA ASN A 93 -5.37 -7.10 13.21
C ASN A 93 -5.18 -5.92 12.24
N ARG A 94 -5.61 -6.12 10.99
CA ARG A 94 -5.57 -5.09 9.95
C ARG A 94 -6.92 -4.98 9.27
N GLU A 95 -7.30 -3.75 9.02
CA GLU A 95 -8.48 -3.38 8.24
C GLU A 95 -8.07 -2.36 7.18
N GLY A 96 -8.95 -2.07 6.23
CA GLY A 96 -8.68 -1.02 5.26
C GLY A 96 -9.92 -0.41 4.64
N LEU A 97 -9.66 0.64 3.86
CA LEU A 97 -10.61 1.33 3.01
C LEU A 97 -9.97 1.67 1.66
N CYS A 98 -10.76 1.67 0.60
CA CYS A 98 -10.35 1.91 -0.78
C CYS A 98 -10.65 3.35 -1.21
N LEU A 99 -9.64 4.04 -1.75
CA LEU A 99 -9.78 5.39 -2.34
C LEU A 99 -9.84 5.31 -3.87
N VAL A 100 -8.99 4.48 -4.48
CA VAL A 100 -8.97 4.28 -5.93
C VAL A 100 -9.04 2.78 -6.18
N GLY A 101 -10.16 2.35 -6.74
CA GLY A 101 -10.55 0.96 -6.94
C GLY A 101 -10.84 0.63 -8.41
N LEU A 102 -11.54 -0.48 -8.62
CA LEU A 102 -12.11 -0.87 -9.91
C LEU A 102 -13.42 -0.11 -10.17
N PRO A 103 -13.89 -0.06 -11.43
CA PRO A 103 -15.18 0.53 -11.75
C PRO A 103 -16.32 -0.07 -10.93
N GLY A 104 -17.04 0.82 -10.22
CA GLY A 104 -18.18 0.45 -9.38
C GLY A 104 -17.82 0.07 -7.94
N ASP A 105 -16.55 0.13 -7.54
CA ASP A 105 -16.15 -0.17 -6.16
C ASP A 105 -16.64 0.86 -5.15
N ASP A 106 -17.18 0.34 -4.05
CA ASP A 106 -17.39 1.11 -2.83
C ASP A 106 -16.08 1.25 -2.03
N PRO A 107 -16.02 2.17 -1.05
CA PRO A 107 -14.85 2.34 -0.19
C PRO A 107 -14.41 1.11 0.63
N TRP A 108 -15.18 0.03 0.66
CA TRP A 108 -14.84 -1.21 1.36
C TRP A 108 -14.58 -2.38 0.41
N ASP A 109 -14.49 -2.14 -0.90
CA ASP A 109 -14.19 -3.16 -1.91
C ASP A 109 -12.70 -3.18 -2.30
N SER A 110 -12.27 -4.29 -2.92
CA SER A 110 -10.99 -4.39 -3.65
C SER A 110 -9.73 -3.98 -2.86
N LEU A 111 -9.74 -4.12 -1.54
CA LEU A 111 -8.60 -3.70 -0.73
C LEU A 111 -7.34 -4.48 -1.10
N SER A 112 -7.47 -5.77 -1.36
CA SER A 112 -6.34 -6.64 -1.69
C SER A 112 -6.38 -7.15 -3.13
N MET A 113 -5.21 -7.21 -3.77
CA MET A 113 -5.06 -7.74 -5.12
C MET A 113 -5.63 -9.17 -5.27
N PRO A 114 -5.36 -10.14 -4.36
CA PRO A 114 -5.90 -11.48 -4.50
C PRO A 114 -7.43 -11.54 -4.45
N GLU A 115 -8.05 -10.72 -3.61
CA GLU A 115 -9.51 -10.63 -3.49
C GLU A 115 -10.14 -10.03 -4.74
N ALA A 116 -9.56 -8.95 -5.27
CA ALA A 116 -10.00 -8.34 -6.52
C ALA A 116 -9.85 -9.29 -7.72
N ILE A 117 -8.74 -10.03 -7.81
CA ILE A 117 -8.52 -11.06 -8.84
C ILE A 117 -9.57 -12.15 -8.74
N LYS A 118 -9.84 -12.65 -7.52
CA LYS A 118 -10.86 -13.69 -7.29
C LYS A 118 -12.26 -13.20 -7.68
N ARG A 119 -12.62 -11.97 -7.34
CA ARG A 119 -13.92 -11.36 -7.65
C ARG A 119 -14.10 -11.14 -9.16
N THR A 120 -13.06 -10.71 -9.86
CA THR A 120 -13.12 -10.38 -11.29
C THR A 120 -12.85 -11.58 -12.22
N GLY A 121 -12.23 -12.65 -11.71
CA GLY A 121 -11.87 -13.83 -12.49
C GLY A 121 -10.73 -13.61 -13.49
N ARG A 122 -9.99 -12.49 -13.39
CA ARG A 122 -8.85 -12.17 -14.27
C ARG A 122 -7.65 -11.67 -13.48
N MET A 123 -6.48 -11.76 -14.09
CA MET A 123 -5.28 -11.11 -13.55
C MET A 123 -5.44 -9.59 -13.59
N LEU A 124 -5.02 -8.95 -12.51
CA LEU A 124 -5.05 -7.52 -12.30
C LEU A 124 -3.65 -7.02 -11.96
N THR A 125 -3.44 -5.75 -12.24
CA THR A 125 -2.26 -4.98 -11.90
C THR A 125 -2.67 -3.74 -11.11
N GLU A 126 -1.74 -3.07 -10.45
CA GLU A 126 -2.06 -1.85 -9.69
C GLU A 126 -2.68 -0.74 -10.57
N LEU A 127 -2.46 -0.78 -11.88
CA LEU A 127 -2.99 0.20 -12.85
C LEU A 127 -4.40 -0.12 -13.34
N ASP A 128 -4.91 -1.33 -13.10
CA ASP A 128 -6.31 -1.66 -13.39
C ASP A 128 -7.28 -0.90 -12.45
N PHE A 129 -6.78 -0.46 -11.30
CA PHE A 129 -7.53 0.32 -10.31
C PHE A 129 -7.31 1.80 -10.59
N ASN A 130 -8.30 2.45 -11.19
CA ASN A 130 -8.20 3.82 -11.66
C ASN A 130 -9.46 4.66 -11.39
N GLU A 131 -10.43 4.11 -10.66
CA GLU A 131 -11.71 4.76 -10.39
C GLU A 131 -11.78 5.28 -8.94
N PRO A 132 -11.94 6.59 -8.72
CA PRO A 132 -12.09 7.16 -7.39
C PRO A 132 -13.39 6.71 -6.71
N THR A 133 -13.28 6.14 -5.52
CA THR A 133 -14.43 5.79 -4.67
C THR A 133 -15.03 7.05 -4.02
N GLN A 134 -16.13 6.90 -3.27
CA GLN A 134 -16.69 8.01 -2.49
C GLN A 134 -15.71 8.52 -1.41
N LEU A 135 -14.91 7.64 -0.82
CA LEU A 135 -13.92 8.01 0.20
C LEU A 135 -12.85 8.95 -0.36
N TYR A 136 -12.40 8.73 -1.59
CA TYR A 136 -11.50 9.68 -2.27
C TYR A 136 -12.13 11.07 -2.33
N LYS A 137 -13.41 11.18 -2.68
CA LYS A 137 -14.11 12.47 -2.83
C LYS A 137 -14.31 13.18 -1.49
N ASP A 138 -14.54 12.41 -0.43
CA ASP A 138 -14.84 12.93 0.91
C ASP A 138 -13.59 13.35 1.69
N CYS A 139 -12.46 12.65 1.51
CA CYS A 139 -11.19 12.97 2.18
C CYS A 139 -10.42 14.11 1.50
N LYS A 140 -11.00 15.30 1.49
CA LYS A 140 -10.43 16.50 0.83
C LYS A 140 -9.08 16.91 1.39
N SER A 141 -8.79 16.61 2.66
CA SER A 141 -7.47 16.89 3.23
C SER A 141 -6.33 16.14 2.52
N LEU A 142 -6.64 15.07 1.78
CA LEU A 142 -5.67 14.29 1.02
C LEU A 142 -5.51 14.78 -0.44
N HIS A 143 -6.45 15.58 -0.96
CA HIS A 143 -6.47 16.00 -2.37
C HIS A 143 -5.19 16.68 -2.85
N PRO A 144 -4.53 17.59 -2.08
CA PRO A 144 -3.28 18.19 -2.52
C PRO A 144 -2.18 17.18 -2.84
N LEU A 145 -2.12 16.07 -2.10
CA LEU A 145 -1.20 14.97 -2.36
C LEU A 145 -1.70 14.10 -3.52
N LEU A 146 -2.96 13.68 -3.47
CA LEU A 146 -3.55 12.76 -4.46
C LEU A 146 -3.57 13.37 -5.87
N ASP A 147 -3.86 14.66 -6.00
CA ASP A 147 -3.95 15.37 -7.27
C ASP A 147 -2.59 15.55 -7.93
N TYR A 148 -1.53 15.75 -7.13
CA TYR A 148 -0.16 15.88 -7.63
C TYR A 148 0.29 14.62 -8.40
N TRP A 149 -0.19 13.46 -7.94
CA TRP A 149 0.20 12.15 -8.46
C TRP A 149 -0.73 11.58 -9.52
N LYS A 150 -1.74 12.33 -9.98
CA LYS A 150 -2.66 11.85 -11.01
C LYS A 150 -1.92 11.51 -12.33
N PRO A 151 -2.32 10.42 -13.03
CA PRO A 151 -3.29 9.41 -12.60
C PRO A 151 -2.73 8.49 -11.50
N LEU A 152 -3.61 7.99 -10.63
CA LEU A 152 -3.26 7.04 -9.57
C LEU A 152 -3.59 5.60 -9.99
N GLY A 153 -2.79 4.64 -9.52
CA GLY A 153 -3.20 3.25 -9.42
C GLY A 153 -3.96 2.98 -8.12
N ARG A 154 -4.08 1.70 -7.76
CA ARG A 154 -4.77 1.26 -6.54
C ARG A 154 -4.27 2.05 -5.34
N THR A 155 -5.20 2.68 -4.64
CA THR A 155 -4.89 3.55 -3.50
C THR A 155 -5.82 3.19 -2.36
N ILE A 156 -5.24 2.85 -1.22
CA ILE A 156 -5.98 2.36 -0.05
C ILE A 156 -5.47 3.04 1.22
N ILE A 157 -6.30 3.07 2.26
CA ILE A 157 -5.85 3.30 3.63
C ILE A 157 -5.85 1.95 4.34
N VAL A 158 -4.71 1.59 4.91
CA VAL A 158 -4.59 0.44 5.80
C VAL A 158 -4.61 0.95 7.23
N ASN A 159 -5.48 0.39 8.08
CA ASN A 159 -5.43 0.57 9.52
C ASN A 159 -4.81 -0.68 10.15
N SER A 160 -3.60 -0.54 10.69
CA SER A 160 -2.95 -1.58 11.47
C SER A 160 -3.29 -1.38 12.95
N GLY A 161 -4.14 -2.27 13.47
CA GLY A 161 -4.45 -2.34 14.89
C GLY A 161 -3.25 -2.87 15.70
N ALA A 162 -3.36 -2.84 17.03
CA ALA A 162 -2.31 -3.38 17.90
C ALA A 162 -2.08 -4.87 17.59
N GLY A 163 -0.80 -5.25 17.44
CA GLY A 163 -0.39 -6.59 17.00
C GLY A 163 -0.61 -6.86 15.50
N GLY A 164 -1.05 -5.88 14.72
CA GLY A 164 -1.10 -5.95 13.26
C GLY A 164 0.29 -5.81 12.64
N TRP A 165 0.58 -6.60 11.60
CA TRP A 165 1.93 -6.66 11.02
C TRP A 165 1.92 -7.14 9.57
N PHE A 166 3.02 -6.87 8.87
CA PHE A 166 3.34 -7.45 7.57
C PHE A 166 4.66 -8.22 7.69
N PRO A 167 4.73 -9.50 7.25
CA PRO A 167 5.98 -10.28 7.27
C PRO A 167 7.07 -9.62 6.42
N PRO A 168 8.34 -10.01 6.59
CA PRO A 168 9.38 -9.70 5.61
C PRO A 168 8.96 -10.13 4.20
N HIS A 169 8.87 -9.17 3.28
CA HIS A 169 8.53 -9.41 1.88
C HIS A 169 9.12 -8.33 0.97
N LYS A 170 9.04 -8.56 -0.34
CA LYS A 170 9.33 -7.59 -1.39
C LYS A 170 8.10 -7.46 -2.26
N ASP A 171 7.73 -6.22 -2.59
CA ASP A 171 6.69 -5.96 -3.57
C ASP A 171 7.34 -5.80 -4.93
N GLN A 172 6.87 -6.59 -5.90
CA GLN A 172 7.25 -6.51 -7.32
C GLN A 172 8.75 -6.16 -7.53
N PRO A 173 9.69 -7.03 -7.12
CA PRO A 173 11.13 -6.74 -7.13
C PRO A 173 11.76 -6.64 -8.54
N MET A 174 10.93 -6.61 -9.58
CA MET A 174 11.29 -6.63 -10.99
C MET A 174 11.45 -5.20 -11.51
N LEU A 175 12.34 -5.00 -12.47
CA LEU A 175 12.49 -3.70 -13.14
C LEU A 175 11.23 -3.32 -13.95
N THR A 176 10.45 -4.30 -14.39
CA THR A 176 9.22 -4.15 -15.18
C THR A 176 7.98 -3.80 -14.35
N ARG A 177 8.11 -3.56 -13.03
CA ARG A 177 6.96 -3.17 -12.21
C ARG A 177 6.30 -1.90 -12.75
N ASN A 178 4.98 -1.84 -12.69
CA ASN A 178 4.21 -0.76 -13.32
C ASN A 178 4.00 0.46 -12.41
N THR A 179 4.30 0.33 -11.11
CA THR A 179 4.10 1.40 -10.13
C THR A 179 5.25 1.49 -9.12
N PHE A 180 5.36 2.65 -8.49
CA PHE A 180 6.14 2.86 -7.26
C PHE A 180 5.27 3.38 -6.13
N ARG A 181 5.73 3.22 -4.89
CA ARG A 181 4.91 3.48 -3.72
C ARG A 181 5.25 4.79 -3.05
N VAL A 182 4.22 5.59 -2.80
CA VAL A 182 4.25 6.72 -1.89
C VAL A 182 3.26 6.43 -0.76
N CYS A 183 3.73 6.55 0.48
CA CYS A 183 2.94 6.30 1.67
C CYS A 183 2.81 7.58 2.50
N ALA A 184 1.62 7.86 3.03
CA ALA A 184 1.41 8.89 4.03
C ALA A 184 0.92 8.28 5.36
N PHE A 185 1.48 8.72 6.47
CA PHE A 185 1.17 8.21 7.80
C PHE A 185 0.07 9.07 8.45
N VAL A 186 -1.18 8.75 8.16
CA VAL A 186 -2.36 9.60 8.40
C VAL A 186 -3.02 9.39 9.77
N SER A 187 -2.26 8.95 10.78
CA SER A 187 -2.73 8.92 12.17
C SER A 187 -1.66 9.38 13.17
N LYS A 188 -2.09 9.58 14.43
CA LYS A 188 -1.19 9.91 15.54
C LYS A 188 -0.45 8.70 16.11
N ASN A 189 -0.96 7.49 15.89
CA ASN A 189 -0.37 6.25 16.41
C ASN A 189 0.65 5.70 15.40
N VAL A 190 1.69 6.51 15.17
CA VAL A 190 2.85 6.18 14.35
C VAL A 190 4.12 6.69 15.06
N GLY A 191 5.29 6.22 14.63
CA GLY A 191 6.57 6.58 15.24
C GLY A 191 7.05 5.55 16.28
N HIS A 192 8.17 5.87 16.93
CA HIS A 192 9.02 4.89 17.63
C HIS A 192 8.32 4.03 18.70
N ASP A 193 7.26 4.52 19.35
CA ASP A 193 6.55 3.84 20.43
C ASP A 193 5.21 3.22 19.98
N ALA A 194 4.85 3.38 18.70
CA ALA A 194 3.54 2.99 18.17
C ALA A 194 3.64 2.10 16.94
N TYR A 195 4.59 2.35 16.04
CA TYR A 195 4.67 1.66 14.76
C TYR A 195 6.11 1.60 14.23
N GLU A 196 6.52 0.42 13.78
CA GLU A 196 7.82 0.17 13.18
C GLU A 196 7.69 -0.07 11.68
N TRP A 197 8.43 0.70 10.89
CA TRP A 197 8.70 0.41 9.49
C TRP A 197 10.15 -0.05 9.34
N VAL A 198 10.37 -1.32 9.01
CA VAL A 198 11.72 -1.84 8.75
C VAL A 198 11.86 -2.06 7.25
N SER A 199 12.86 -1.47 6.63
CA SER A 199 13.18 -1.65 5.21
C SER A 199 14.69 -1.73 5.01
N ASP A 200 15.12 -2.67 4.18
CA ASP A 200 16.53 -2.89 3.85
C ASP A 200 17.43 -3.06 5.09
N GLY A 201 16.94 -3.82 6.07
CA GLY A 201 17.64 -4.09 7.33
C GLY A 201 17.63 -2.97 8.37
N HIS A 202 17.02 -1.82 8.06
CA HIS A 202 17.00 -0.65 8.95
C HIS A 202 15.58 -0.32 9.40
N THR A 203 15.43 0.09 10.66
CA THR A 203 14.19 0.70 11.16
C THR A 203 14.18 2.17 10.77
N TRP A 204 13.19 2.59 9.99
CA TRP A 204 13.09 3.95 9.47
C TRP A 204 12.18 4.82 10.34
N PRO A 205 12.61 6.05 10.70
CA PRO A 205 11.76 6.96 11.45
C PRO A 205 10.64 7.50 10.55
N VAL A 206 9.40 7.19 10.91
CA VAL A 206 8.19 7.74 10.28
C VAL A 206 7.47 8.65 11.27
N LYS A 207 6.95 9.79 10.79
CA LYS A 207 6.22 10.75 11.64
C LYS A 207 4.75 10.83 11.25
N SER A 208 3.92 11.21 12.21
CA SER A 208 2.49 11.52 11.97
C SER A 208 2.36 12.62 10.94
N GLY A 209 1.48 12.43 9.96
CA GLY A 209 1.28 13.33 8.83
C GLY A 209 2.37 13.27 7.76
N GLY A 210 3.50 12.60 8.02
CA GLY A 210 4.62 12.53 7.08
C GLY A 210 4.29 11.70 5.84
N VAL A 211 4.84 12.13 4.70
CA VAL A 211 4.70 11.48 3.40
C VAL A 211 6.08 11.03 2.92
N TYR A 212 6.15 9.81 2.38
CA TYR A 212 7.42 9.18 2.02
C TYR A 212 7.27 8.41 0.71
N TYR A 213 8.28 8.50 -0.17
CA TYR A 213 8.52 7.43 -1.11
C TYR A 213 9.18 6.26 -0.37
N ILE A 214 8.77 5.03 -0.71
CA ILE A 214 9.31 3.82 -0.11
C ILE A 214 9.65 2.83 -1.22
N ASP A 215 10.92 2.43 -1.34
CA ASP A 215 11.34 1.37 -2.26
C ASP A 215 10.92 0.01 -1.72
N THR A 216 9.69 -0.38 -2.03
CA THR A 216 9.11 -1.67 -1.63
C THR A 216 9.68 -2.87 -2.39
N ARG A 217 10.56 -2.68 -3.40
CA ARG A 217 11.34 -3.78 -3.98
C ARG A 217 12.37 -4.32 -3.00
N LYS A 218 12.79 -3.50 -2.03
CA LYS A 218 13.65 -3.91 -0.91
C LYS A 218 12.82 -4.71 0.08
N THR A 219 13.50 -5.61 0.80
CA THR A 219 12.85 -6.40 1.84
C THR A 219 12.35 -5.46 2.92
N HIS A 220 11.06 -5.51 3.20
CA HIS A 220 10.43 -4.68 4.21
C HIS A 220 9.43 -5.49 5.04
N ARG A 221 9.20 -5.01 6.26
CA ARG A 221 8.21 -5.53 7.21
C ARG A 221 7.70 -4.39 8.06
N THR A 222 6.53 -4.56 8.65
CA THR A 222 5.98 -3.56 9.56
C THR A 222 5.28 -4.21 10.73
N HIS A 223 5.20 -3.48 11.85
CA HIS A 223 4.51 -3.93 13.05
C HIS A 223 3.89 -2.74 13.78
N SER A 224 2.65 -2.90 14.25
CA SER A 224 1.95 -1.90 15.06
C SER A 224 1.84 -2.36 16.52
N TRP A 225 2.33 -1.51 17.42
CA TRP A 225 2.28 -1.70 18.87
C TRP A 225 1.03 -1.07 19.51
N LYS A 226 0.40 -0.10 18.81
CA LYS A 226 -0.83 0.59 19.26
C LYS A 226 -1.97 0.40 18.25
N PRO A 227 -3.24 0.55 18.67
CA PRO A 227 -4.35 0.57 17.72
C PRO A 227 -4.29 1.81 16.82
N ASP A 228 -5.10 1.82 15.75
CA ASP A 228 -5.35 3.00 14.90
C ASP A 228 -4.11 3.58 14.21
N SER A 229 -3.19 2.73 13.76
CA SER A 229 -2.07 3.13 12.90
C SER A 229 -2.53 3.14 11.44
N MET A 230 -2.92 4.31 10.92
CA MET A 230 -3.49 4.44 9.58
C MET A 230 -2.44 4.93 8.58
N HIS A 231 -2.29 4.21 7.47
CA HIS A 231 -1.34 4.53 6.40
C HIS A 231 -2.08 4.59 5.07
N LEU A 232 -2.02 5.74 4.41
CA LEU A 232 -2.42 5.89 3.02
C LEU A 232 -1.31 5.29 2.15
N VAL A 233 -1.65 4.29 1.36
CA VAL A 233 -0.74 3.60 0.44
C VAL A 233 -1.18 3.91 -0.98
N MET A 234 -0.33 4.63 -1.73
CA MET A 234 -0.59 5.05 -3.10
C MET A 234 0.38 4.32 -4.04
N ASN A 235 -0.16 3.61 -5.03
CA ASN A 235 0.64 3.05 -6.13
C ASN A 235 0.64 4.04 -7.30
N ILE A 236 1.77 4.72 -7.49
CA ILE A 236 1.95 5.75 -8.52
C ILE A 236 2.44 5.09 -9.81
N PRO A 237 1.82 5.34 -10.98
CA PRO A 237 2.31 4.82 -12.26
C PRO A 237 3.78 5.18 -12.49
N LYS A 238 4.60 4.18 -12.81
CA LYS A 238 6.04 4.32 -13.00
C LYS A 238 6.36 4.83 -14.41
N THR A 239 6.02 6.08 -14.66
CA THR A 239 6.42 6.82 -15.85
C THR A 239 7.61 7.72 -15.54
N TRP A 240 8.36 8.11 -16.56
CA TRP A 240 9.45 9.09 -16.37
C TRP A 240 8.97 10.39 -15.73
N GLU A 241 7.82 10.89 -16.15
CA GLU A 241 7.22 12.10 -15.59
C GLU A 241 7.00 11.98 -14.08
N ASN A 242 6.44 10.85 -13.61
CA ASN A 242 6.19 10.64 -12.19
C ASN A 242 7.49 10.44 -11.39
N VAL A 243 8.53 9.87 -12.00
CA VAL A 243 9.86 9.80 -11.37
C VAL A 243 10.46 11.20 -11.21
N VAL A 244 10.36 12.07 -12.22
CA VAL A 244 10.84 13.46 -12.13
C VAL A 244 10.00 14.29 -11.14
N LYS A 245 8.68 14.08 -11.10
CA LYS A 245 7.80 14.65 -10.05
C LYS A 245 8.27 14.26 -8.66
N LEU A 246 8.63 13.00 -8.46
CA LEU A 246 9.15 12.51 -7.18
C LEU A 246 10.45 13.20 -6.76
N MET A 247 11.40 13.35 -7.68
CA MET A 247 12.63 14.12 -7.42
C MET A 247 12.33 15.58 -7.04
N SER A 248 11.28 16.16 -7.62
CA SER A 248 10.82 17.53 -7.33
C SER A 248 10.02 17.66 -6.03
N ALA A 249 9.86 16.55 -5.31
CA ALA A 249 9.01 16.43 -4.14
C ALA A 249 9.77 15.98 -2.88
N THR A 250 11.07 15.67 -2.98
CA THR A 250 11.89 15.34 -1.82
C THR A 250 11.89 16.50 -0.83
N LEU A 251 11.90 16.17 0.47
CA LEU A 251 11.91 17.18 1.52
C LEU A 251 13.26 17.87 1.64
N ASN A 252 14.34 17.11 1.44
CA ASN A 252 15.71 17.59 1.52
C ASN A 252 16.28 17.70 0.10
N TYR A 253 16.81 18.86 -0.25
CA TYR A 253 17.39 19.18 -1.56
C TYR A 253 18.68 19.98 -1.39
#